data_AF-A0A9W5PZ64-F1
#
_entry.id   AF-A0A9W5PZ64-F1
#
_cell.length_a   1.000
_cell.length_b   1.000
_cell.length_c   1.000
_cell.angle_alpha   90.00
_cell.angle_beta   90.00
_cell.angle_gamma   90.00
#
_symmetry.space_group_name_H-M   'P 1'
#
loop_
_entity.id
_entity.type
_entity.pdbx_description
1 polymer ?
#
loop_
_entity_poly.entity_id
_entity_poly.type
_entity_poly.pdbx_seq_one_letter_code
_entity_poly.pdbx_strand_id
1 'polypeptide(L)'
;MKCWNEVEEDAFSYYKWFSKDEAIKRVGNLPNLSLFSVNGSMLFSSDEKKQFKEVCGTEIKQVFMKHDLTNVYKFYLLAAIEIKDKNSKIEKYRKVWKALQTKWKLEGFNKGPEVEMETGGTTFYSSIAEFCLEKLPDAIEIVSSNPKRFTIIASKNNDIIAEENVRKIFKKAFNEYNKWKDEIDYFNLSIHLCPKDDIVFRWGDSLEEAEIAAIFKGDILTLLNS
;
A
#
# COMPACT_ATOMS: atom_id res chain seq x y z
N MET A 1 -12.73 15.70 -14.69
CA MET A 1 -11.46 15.21 -14.09
C MET A 1 -10.23 16.01 -14.54
N LYS A 2 -9.38 16.44 -13.59
CA LYS A 2 -8.00 16.93 -13.81
C LYS A 2 -7.02 15.99 -13.12
N CYS A 3 -5.88 15.70 -13.75
CA CYS A 3 -4.83 14.85 -13.19
C CYS A 3 -3.46 15.52 -13.33
N TRP A 4 -2.59 15.32 -12.35
CA TRP A 4 -1.21 15.79 -12.39
C TRP A 4 -0.32 14.91 -11.49
N ASN A 5 0.97 14.94 -11.75
CA ASN A 5 1.96 14.21 -10.95
C ASN A 5 2.74 15.19 -10.08
N GLU A 6 3.11 14.77 -8.88
CA GLU A 6 3.97 15.52 -7.97
C GLU A 6 5.15 14.65 -7.55
N VAL A 7 6.28 15.30 -7.33
CA VAL A 7 7.51 14.68 -6.81
C VAL A 7 7.97 15.57 -5.67
N GLU A 8 8.17 14.98 -4.50
CA GLU A 8 8.66 15.70 -3.32
C GLU A 8 9.86 14.95 -2.73
N GLU A 9 10.96 15.69 -2.53
CA GLU A 9 12.21 15.13 -2.03
C GLU A 9 12.11 14.80 -0.54
N ASP A 10 11.33 15.59 0.21
CA ASP A 10 11.09 15.40 1.64
C ASP A 10 9.63 14.98 1.90
N ALA A 11 9.36 13.68 2.00
CA ALA A 11 8.02 13.17 2.29
C ALA A 11 7.43 13.69 3.62
N PHE A 12 8.27 14.17 4.55
CA PHE A 12 7.82 14.77 5.80
C PHE A 12 7.28 16.19 5.64
N SER A 13 7.64 16.90 4.58
CA SER A 13 7.09 18.23 4.28
C SER A 13 5.72 18.12 3.59
N TYR A 14 5.50 17.03 2.85
CA TYR A 14 4.30 16.79 2.05
C TYR A 14 3.06 16.50 2.89
N TYR A 15 3.16 15.53 3.81
CA TYR A 15 2.06 15.13 4.67
C TYR A 15 2.15 15.81 6.04
N LYS A 16 1.12 16.59 6.40
CA LYS A 16 1.03 17.22 7.73
C LYS A 16 1.11 16.24 8.91
N TRP A 17 0.81 14.96 8.68
CA TRP A 17 0.82 13.90 9.69
C TRP A 17 2.12 13.06 9.68
N PHE A 18 3.04 13.28 8.75
CA PHE A 18 4.39 12.70 8.79
C PHE A 18 5.30 13.55 9.69
N SER A 19 5.55 13.09 10.92
CA SER A 19 6.39 13.83 11.87
C SER A 19 7.83 13.32 11.89
N LYS A 20 8.80 14.23 11.72
CA LYS A 20 10.24 13.92 11.84
C LYS A 20 10.59 13.45 13.25
N ASP A 21 10.06 14.13 14.27
CA ASP A 21 10.28 13.76 15.67
C ASP A 21 9.73 12.37 16.00
N GLU A 22 8.54 12.05 15.48
CA GLU A 22 7.92 10.74 15.68
C GLU A 22 8.69 9.64 14.95
N ALA A 23 9.25 9.91 13.77
CA ALA A 23 10.10 8.94 13.07
C ALA A 23 11.35 8.63 13.90
N ILE A 24 12.05 9.66 14.39
CA ILE A 24 13.24 9.49 15.23
C ILE A 24 12.90 8.68 16.49
N LYS A 25 11.75 8.91 17.12
CA LYS A 25 11.31 8.12 18.28
C LYS A 25 11.08 6.65 17.95
N ARG A 26 10.48 6.34 16.79
CA ARG A 26 10.11 4.96 16.42
C ARG A 26 11.27 4.15 15.86
N VAL A 27 12.15 4.76 15.06
CA VAL A 27 13.24 4.05 14.37
C VAL A 27 14.65 4.49 14.75
N GLY A 28 14.79 5.46 15.66
CA GLY A 28 16.08 5.91 16.21
C GLY A 28 16.88 6.86 15.31
N ASN A 29 16.39 7.15 14.10
CA ASN A 29 16.98 8.12 13.18
C ASN A 29 15.89 8.78 12.32
N LEU A 30 16.27 9.82 11.58
CA LEU A 30 15.39 10.41 10.57
C LEU A 30 15.64 9.70 9.23
N PRO A 31 14.71 8.87 8.73
CA PRO A 31 14.89 8.23 7.44
C PRO A 31 14.81 9.27 6.30
N ASN A 32 15.61 9.08 5.25
CA ASN A 32 15.54 9.89 4.04
C ASN A 32 14.41 9.34 3.14
N LEU A 33 13.24 9.97 3.18
CA LEU A 33 12.05 9.53 2.44
C LEU A 33 11.62 10.60 1.44
N SER A 34 11.35 10.16 0.21
CA SER A 34 10.77 10.97 -0.87
C SER A 34 9.48 10.32 -1.36
N LEU A 35 8.71 11.03 -2.16
CA LEU A 35 7.51 10.48 -2.79
C LEU A 35 7.30 10.95 -4.22
N PHE A 36 6.59 10.11 -4.96
CA PHE A 36 5.94 10.43 -6.22
C PHE A 36 4.45 10.20 -6.05
N SER A 37 3.61 11.17 -6.39
CA SER A 37 2.16 11.02 -6.33
C SER A 37 1.48 11.34 -7.65
N VAL A 38 0.41 10.60 -7.94
CA VAL A 38 -0.54 10.89 -9.01
C VAL A 38 -1.79 11.42 -8.34
N ASN A 39 -2.14 12.66 -8.66
CA ASN A 39 -3.22 13.39 -8.03
C ASN A 39 -4.37 13.61 -9.02
N GLY A 40 -5.59 13.58 -8.50
CA GLY A 40 -6.82 13.79 -9.26
C GLY A 40 -7.75 14.74 -8.53
N SER A 41 -8.37 15.66 -9.27
CA SER A 41 -9.44 16.52 -8.78
C SER A 41 -10.59 16.59 -9.79
N MET A 42 -11.73 17.15 -9.36
CA MET A 42 -12.95 17.19 -10.15
C MET A 42 -13.40 15.77 -10.54
N LEU A 43 -13.39 14.85 -9.58
CA LEU A 43 -13.83 13.46 -9.69
C LEU A 43 -15.28 13.33 -9.19
N PHE A 44 -16.22 13.96 -9.89
CA PHE A 44 -17.60 14.11 -9.43
C PHE A 44 -18.44 12.83 -9.59
N SER A 45 -18.04 11.95 -10.52
CA SER A 45 -18.76 10.73 -10.86
C SER A 45 -17.97 9.46 -10.55
N SER A 46 -18.69 8.33 -10.42
CA SER A 46 -18.07 7.01 -10.29
C SER A 46 -17.18 6.65 -11.48
N ASP A 47 -17.59 7.07 -12.69
CA ASP A 47 -16.86 6.80 -13.92
C ASP A 47 -15.55 7.59 -13.96
N GLU A 48 -15.56 8.85 -13.53
CA GLU A 48 -14.33 9.64 -13.38
C GLU A 48 -13.39 9.04 -12.32
N LYS A 49 -13.93 8.59 -11.18
CA LYS A 49 -13.12 7.89 -10.16
C LYS A 49 -12.50 6.60 -10.69
N LYS A 50 -13.24 5.84 -11.50
CA LYS A 50 -12.72 4.64 -12.15
C LYS A 50 -11.63 4.99 -13.17
N GLN A 51 -11.87 6.00 -14.01
CA GLN A 51 -10.89 6.47 -14.98
C GLN A 51 -9.61 6.97 -14.29
N PHE A 52 -9.73 7.65 -13.17
CA PHE A 52 -8.57 8.10 -12.39
C PHE A 52 -7.69 6.95 -11.91
N LYS A 53 -8.28 5.83 -11.47
CA LYS A 53 -7.52 4.63 -11.06
C LYS A 53 -6.73 4.01 -12.22
N GLU A 54 -7.29 4.03 -13.43
CA GLU A 54 -6.59 3.59 -14.65
C GLU A 54 -5.42 4.53 -14.99
N VAL A 55 -5.62 5.84 -14.86
CA VAL A 55 -4.55 6.85 -15.01
C VAL A 55 -3.43 6.58 -14.00
N CYS A 56 -3.77 6.40 -12.73
CA CYS A 56 -2.82 6.06 -11.66
C CYS A 56 -1.97 4.85 -12.02
N GLY A 57 -2.59 3.74 -12.44
CA GLY A 57 -1.89 2.53 -12.83
C GLY A 57 -0.97 2.75 -14.04
N THR A 58 -1.40 3.56 -15.00
CA THR A 58 -0.63 3.89 -16.20
C THR A 58 0.59 4.75 -15.89
N GLU A 59 0.42 5.83 -15.12
CA GLU A 59 1.50 6.74 -14.74
C GLU A 59 2.58 6.01 -13.93
N ILE A 60 2.19 5.23 -12.90
CA ILE A 60 3.13 4.43 -12.12
C ILE A 60 3.85 3.42 -13.01
N LYS A 61 3.13 2.74 -13.91
CA LYS A 61 3.76 1.80 -14.85
C LYS A 61 4.80 2.48 -15.73
N GLN A 62 4.50 3.66 -16.27
CA GLN A 62 5.43 4.42 -17.10
C GLN A 62 6.69 4.80 -16.32
N VAL A 63 6.55 5.26 -15.07
CA VAL A 63 7.68 5.56 -14.19
C VAL A 63 8.55 4.33 -13.98
N PHE A 64 7.97 3.19 -13.60
CA PHE A 64 8.75 1.97 -13.38
C PHE A 64 9.44 1.45 -14.64
N MET A 65 8.80 1.57 -15.81
CA MET A 65 9.39 1.14 -17.09
C MET A 65 10.50 2.08 -17.56
N LYS A 66 10.31 3.40 -17.45
CA LYS A 66 11.29 4.41 -17.89
C LYS A 66 12.63 4.25 -17.17
N HIS A 67 12.57 3.87 -15.89
CA HIS A 67 13.75 3.77 -15.02
C HIS A 67 14.21 2.32 -14.80
N ASP A 68 13.76 1.38 -15.63
CA ASP A 68 14.10 -0.06 -15.56
C ASP A 68 13.89 -0.71 -14.17
N LEU A 69 12.95 -0.15 -13.39
CA LEU A 69 12.62 -0.64 -12.05
C LEU A 69 11.83 -1.94 -12.11
N THR A 70 11.23 -2.28 -13.25
CA THR A 70 10.43 -3.50 -13.45
C THR A 70 11.24 -4.79 -13.31
N ASN A 71 12.54 -4.74 -13.57
CA ASN A 71 13.44 -5.89 -13.40
C ASN A 71 13.95 -6.04 -11.96
N VAL A 72 13.77 -5.00 -11.14
CA VAL A 72 14.32 -4.90 -9.78
C VAL A 72 13.25 -5.07 -8.73
N TYR A 73 12.05 -4.55 -8.99
CA TYR A 73 10.94 -4.51 -8.07
C TYR A 73 9.82 -5.46 -8.48
N LYS A 74 9.36 -6.25 -7.51
CA LYS A 74 8.09 -6.98 -7.57
C LYS A 74 7.01 -6.23 -6.82
N PHE A 75 5.75 -6.42 -7.23
CA PHE A 75 4.60 -5.79 -6.61
C PHE A 75 3.82 -6.77 -5.76
N TYR A 76 3.35 -6.29 -4.62
CA TYR A 76 2.69 -7.07 -3.59
C TYR A 76 1.44 -6.35 -3.09
N LEU A 77 0.32 -7.08 -2.99
CA LEU A 77 -0.91 -6.60 -2.37
C LEU A 77 -0.97 -7.15 -0.95
N LEU A 78 -0.81 -6.28 0.05
CA LEU A 78 -1.10 -6.60 1.44
C LEU A 78 -2.61 -6.46 1.66
N ALA A 79 -3.22 -7.49 2.25
CA ALA A 79 -4.61 -7.42 2.66
C ALA A 79 -4.83 -7.92 4.09
N ALA A 80 -5.70 -7.23 4.82
CA ALA A 80 -6.15 -7.61 6.16
C ALA A 80 -7.69 -7.56 6.25
N ILE A 81 -8.32 -8.68 6.56
CA ILE A 81 -9.77 -8.80 6.75
C ILE A 81 -10.06 -9.01 8.23
N GLU A 82 -10.85 -8.11 8.80
CA GLU A 82 -11.30 -8.20 10.20
C GLU A 82 -12.19 -9.43 10.42
N ILE A 83 -11.97 -10.10 11.55
CA ILE A 83 -12.79 -11.19 12.06
C ILE A 83 -13.73 -10.60 13.10
N LYS A 84 -15.04 -10.52 12.77
CA LYS A 84 -16.06 -9.98 13.67
C LYS A 84 -16.55 -11.03 14.66
N ASP A 85 -16.60 -12.29 14.22
CA ASP A 85 -16.98 -13.43 15.06
C ASP A 85 -15.97 -14.57 14.86
N LYS A 86 -15.07 -14.73 15.85
CA LYS A 86 -14.06 -15.80 15.88
C LYS A 86 -14.66 -17.21 15.86
N ASN A 87 -15.93 -17.38 16.20
CA ASN A 87 -16.62 -18.67 16.16
C ASN A 87 -17.37 -18.92 14.84
N SER A 88 -17.52 -17.90 13.99
CA SER A 88 -18.21 -18.01 12.72
C SER A 88 -17.48 -18.94 11.76
N LYS A 89 -18.16 -20.03 11.37
CA LYS A 89 -17.69 -20.92 10.30
C LYS A 89 -17.56 -20.19 8.96
N ILE A 90 -18.40 -19.18 8.72
CA ILE A 90 -18.37 -18.40 7.49
C ILE A 90 -17.09 -17.57 7.42
N GLU A 91 -16.67 -16.93 8.50
CA GLU A 91 -15.45 -16.11 8.53
C GLU A 91 -14.19 -16.98 8.44
N LYS A 92 -14.16 -18.13 9.13
CA LYS A 92 -13.08 -19.11 8.99
C LYS A 92 -12.94 -19.65 7.57
N TYR A 93 -14.05 -19.74 6.83
CA TYR A 93 -14.05 -20.14 5.42
C TYR A 93 -13.71 -18.98 4.49
N ARG A 94 -14.23 -17.77 4.73
CA ARG A 94 -14.04 -16.55 3.93
C ARG A 94 -12.93 -15.67 4.51
N LYS A 95 -11.73 -16.25 4.64
CA LYS A 95 -10.50 -15.52 4.93
C LYS A 95 -10.19 -14.48 3.82
N VAL A 96 -8.97 -13.95 3.79
CA VAL A 96 -8.53 -12.90 2.86
C VAL A 96 -8.92 -13.18 1.41
N TRP A 97 -8.47 -14.29 0.83
CA TRP A 97 -8.56 -14.50 -0.61
C TRP A 97 -9.98 -14.77 -1.07
N LYS A 98 -10.73 -15.58 -0.31
CA LYS A 98 -12.14 -15.84 -0.61
C LYS A 98 -13.00 -14.59 -0.42
N ALA A 99 -12.70 -13.75 0.57
CA ALA A 99 -13.40 -12.48 0.74
C ALA A 99 -13.19 -11.56 -0.46
N LEU A 100 -11.94 -11.37 -0.91
CA LEU A 100 -11.63 -10.55 -2.08
C LEU A 100 -12.25 -11.12 -3.37
N GLN A 101 -12.24 -12.44 -3.57
CA GLN A 101 -12.83 -13.09 -4.75
C GLN A 101 -14.34 -12.90 -4.90
N THR A 102 -15.05 -12.46 -3.84
CA THR A 102 -16.48 -12.13 -3.97
C THR A 102 -16.74 -10.89 -4.82
N LYS A 103 -15.74 -10.02 -5.00
CA LYS A 103 -15.86 -8.74 -5.70
C LYS A 103 -14.89 -8.61 -6.86
N TRP A 104 -13.69 -9.19 -6.75
CA TRP A 104 -12.63 -9.01 -7.73
C TRP A 104 -12.13 -10.33 -8.31
N LYS A 105 -11.75 -10.25 -9.57
CA LYS A 105 -11.00 -11.28 -10.30
C LYS A 105 -9.54 -11.22 -9.86
N LEU A 106 -9.02 -12.32 -9.31
CA LEU A 106 -7.66 -12.39 -8.76
C LEU A 106 -6.70 -13.21 -9.64
N GLU A 107 -7.04 -13.43 -10.91
CA GLU A 107 -6.14 -14.04 -11.87
C GLU A 107 -4.91 -13.15 -12.07
N GLY A 108 -3.71 -13.75 -11.94
CA GLY A 108 -2.43 -13.03 -11.96
C GLY A 108 -1.91 -12.60 -10.59
N PHE A 109 -2.65 -12.85 -9.50
CA PHE A 109 -2.17 -12.67 -8.13
C PHE A 109 -1.70 -14.01 -7.56
N ASN A 110 -0.40 -14.14 -7.30
CA ASN A 110 0.20 -15.27 -6.62
C ASN A 110 0.01 -15.12 -5.10
N LYS A 111 -0.96 -15.86 -4.56
CA LYS A 111 -1.48 -15.73 -3.20
C LYS A 111 -0.57 -16.40 -2.17
N GLY A 112 -0.09 -15.64 -1.20
CA GLY A 112 0.62 -16.16 -0.04
C GLY A 112 -0.29 -16.84 1.00
N PRO A 113 0.29 -17.33 2.11
CA PRO A 113 -0.44 -17.95 3.20
C PRO A 113 -1.30 -16.93 3.94
N GLU A 114 -2.45 -17.39 4.44
CA GLU A 114 -3.39 -16.56 5.22
C GLU A 114 -3.17 -16.77 6.72
N VAL A 115 -2.81 -15.70 7.41
CA VAL A 115 -2.35 -15.72 8.79
C VAL A 115 -3.34 -15.01 9.70
N GLU A 116 -3.69 -15.63 10.82
CA GLU A 116 -4.47 -14.97 11.87
C GLU A 116 -3.55 -14.11 12.75
N MET A 117 -3.93 -12.84 12.93
CA MET A 117 -3.17 -11.83 13.67
C MET A 117 -4.10 -11.01 14.56
N GLU A 118 -3.62 -10.59 15.73
CA GLU A 118 -4.37 -9.74 16.65
C GLU A 118 -3.60 -8.46 16.96
N THR A 119 -4.30 -7.34 17.00
CA THR A 119 -3.75 -6.03 17.33
C THR A 119 -4.85 -5.12 17.86
N GLY A 120 -4.58 -4.43 18.96
CA GLY A 120 -5.57 -3.53 19.58
C GLY A 120 -6.88 -4.18 20.01
N GLY A 121 -6.91 -5.50 20.25
CA GLY A 121 -8.12 -6.26 20.56
C GLY A 121 -8.95 -6.68 19.35
N THR A 122 -8.55 -6.30 18.14
CA THR A 122 -9.17 -6.71 16.88
C THR A 122 -8.36 -7.82 16.23
N THR A 123 -9.05 -8.83 15.68
CA THR A 123 -8.40 -9.96 15.01
C THR A 123 -8.60 -9.90 13.51
N PHE A 124 -7.59 -10.31 12.76
CA PHE A 124 -7.51 -10.23 11.32
C PHE A 124 -7.06 -11.56 10.73
N TYR A 125 -7.60 -11.90 9.57
CA TYR A 125 -6.85 -12.69 8.60
C TYR A 125 -6.04 -11.73 7.73
N SER A 126 -4.73 -11.95 7.63
CA SER A 126 -3.85 -11.17 6.76
C SER A 126 -3.07 -12.06 5.82
N SER A 127 -2.83 -11.56 4.61
CA SER A 127 -2.02 -12.24 3.60
C SER A 127 -1.43 -11.23 2.62
N ILE A 128 -0.45 -11.68 1.85
CA ILE A 128 0.18 -10.90 0.79
C ILE A 128 0.12 -11.71 -0.50
N ALA A 129 -0.23 -11.07 -1.61
CA ALA A 129 -0.14 -11.67 -2.93
C ALA A 129 0.86 -10.90 -3.80
N GLU A 130 1.75 -11.62 -4.48
CA GLU A 130 2.60 -11.06 -5.54
C GLU A 130 1.77 -10.89 -6.82
N PHE A 131 1.97 -9.80 -7.56
CA PHE A 131 1.36 -9.58 -8.86
C PHE A 131 2.32 -8.88 -9.82
N CYS A 132 2.12 -9.06 -11.13
CA CYS A 132 2.91 -8.37 -12.15
C CYS A 132 2.36 -6.96 -12.43
N LEU A 133 3.19 -6.07 -12.97
CA LEU A 133 2.85 -4.65 -13.16
C LEU A 133 1.57 -4.42 -13.99
N GLU A 134 1.22 -5.34 -14.88
CA GLU A 134 -0.03 -5.32 -15.66
C GLU A 134 -1.28 -5.38 -14.78
N LYS A 135 -1.17 -5.91 -13.56
CA LYS A 135 -2.24 -6.02 -12.56
C LYS A 135 -2.30 -4.85 -11.60
N LEU A 136 -1.49 -3.82 -11.81
CA LEU A 136 -1.50 -2.64 -10.97
C LEU A 136 -2.87 -1.91 -10.94
N PRO A 137 -3.59 -1.70 -12.06
CA PRO A 137 -4.94 -1.12 -12.00
C PRO A 137 -5.92 -1.95 -11.15
N ASP A 138 -5.89 -3.28 -11.29
CA ASP A 138 -6.72 -4.20 -10.47
C ASP A 138 -6.37 -4.07 -8.98
N ALA A 139 -5.08 -3.97 -8.64
CA ALA A 139 -4.62 -3.79 -7.27
C ALA A 139 -5.03 -2.42 -6.69
N ILE A 140 -4.95 -1.34 -7.49
CA ILE A 140 -5.41 0.01 -7.11
C ILE A 140 -6.92 0.01 -6.87
N GLU A 141 -7.71 -0.70 -7.69
CA GLU A 141 -9.14 -0.87 -7.47
C GLU A 141 -9.43 -1.54 -6.12
N ILE A 142 -8.69 -2.60 -5.77
CA ILE A 142 -8.82 -3.26 -4.47
C ILE A 142 -8.45 -2.29 -3.34
N VAL A 143 -7.28 -1.64 -3.42
CA VAL A 143 -6.78 -0.73 -2.37
C VAL A 143 -7.73 0.45 -2.14
N SER A 144 -8.16 1.11 -3.21
CA SER A 144 -9.08 2.26 -3.15
C SER A 144 -10.44 1.90 -2.54
N SER A 145 -10.85 0.63 -2.61
CA SER A 145 -12.10 0.19 -1.97
C SER A 145 -12.03 0.17 -0.43
N ASN A 146 -10.83 0.00 0.13
CA ASN A 146 -10.60 0.02 1.57
C ASN A 146 -9.12 0.28 1.91
N PRO A 147 -8.65 1.53 1.79
CA PRO A 147 -7.24 1.88 2.01
C PRO A 147 -6.79 1.71 3.47
N LYS A 148 -7.75 1.51 4.39
CA LYS A 148 -7.49 1.19 5.80
C LYS A 148 -7.06 -0.25 6.03
N ARG A 149 -7.32 -1.13 5.06
CA ARG A 149 -7.15 -2.58 5.18
C ARG A 149 -6.23 -3.18 4.12
N PHE A 150 -6.11 -2.49 2.98
CA PHE A 150 -5.37 -2.95 1.82
C PHE A 150 -4.34 -1.89 1.40
N THR A 151 -3.17 -2.33 0.96
CA THR A 151 -2.13 -1.46 0.39
C THR A 151 -1.26 -2.24 -0.59
N ILE A 152 -0.54 -1.52 -1.45
CA ILE A 152 0.46 -2.09 -2.34
C ILE A 152 1.85 -1.79 -1.77
N ILE A 153 2.73 -2.77 -1.86
CA ILE A 153 4.16 -2.64 -1.57
C ILE A 153 4.90 -3.09 -2.82
N ALA A 154 5.92 -2.34 -3.24
CA ALA A 154 6.91 -2.88 -4.18
C ALA A 154 8.21 -3.17 -3.44
N SER A 155 8.84 -4.31 -3.71
CA SER A 155 10.07 -4.73 -3.03
C SER A 155 11.00 -5.48 -3.95
N LYS A 156 12.31 -5.37 -3.67
CA LYS A 156 13.36 -6.21 -4.24
C LYS A 156 13.44 -7.58 -3.56
N ASN A 157 12.82 -7.74 -2.39
CA ASN A 157 12.80 -8.99 -1.65
C ASN A 157 11.78 -9.96 -2.27
N ASN A 158 12.24 -11.13 -2.69
CA ASN A 158 11.40 -12.16 -3.31
C ASN A 158 10.59 -12.98 -2.28
N ASP A 159 10.93 -12.90 -0.99
CA ASP A 159 10.31 -13.72 0.05
C ASP A 159 9.20 -12.98 0.80
N ILE A 160 8.71 -11.84 0.32
CA ILE A 160 7.65 -11.07 0.99
C ILE A 160 6.39 -11.91 1.24
N ILE A 161 6.07 -12.84 0.34
CA ILE A 161 4.90 -13.72 0.48
C ILE A 161 5.07 -14.80 1.55
N ALA A 162 6.27 -15.00 2.12
CA ALA A 162 6.47 -15.98 3.18
C ALA A 162 5.69 -15.60 4.45
N GLU A 163 5.18 -16.60 5.18
CA GLU A 163 4.33 -16.39 6.37
C GLU A 163 4.99 -15.45 7.39
N GLU A 164 6.28 -15.62 7.64
CA GLU A 164 7.03 -14.77 8.57
C GLU A 164 7.02 -13.30 8.14
N ASN A 165 7.15 -13.04 6.84
CA ASN A 165 7.15 -11.68 6.28
C ASN A 165 5.74 -11.09 6.28
N VAL A 166 4.70 -11.88 6.00
CA VAL A 166 3.29 -11.46 6.21
C VAL A 166 3.10 -10.99 7.65
N ARG A 167 3.54 -11.77 8.64
CA ARG A 167 3.45 -11.40 10.07
C ARG A 167 4.23 -10.14 10.40
N LYS A 168 5.46 -10.00 9.89
CA LYS A 168 6.32 -8.82 10.14
C LYS A 168 5.72 -7.55 9.54
N ILE A 169 5.26 -7.61 8.29
CA ILE A 169 4.65 -6.47 7.59
C ILE A 169 3.32 -6.10 8.26
N PHE A 170 2.50 -7.07 8.62
CA PHE A 170 1.26 -6.83 9.36
C PHE A 170 1.52 -6.06 10.66
N LYS A 171 2.50 -6.46 11.47
CA LYS A 171 2.83 -5.77 12.72
C LYS A 171 3.33 -4.33 12.52
N LYS A 172 3.89 -4.01 11.36
CA LYS A 172 4.26 -2.63 11.00
C LYS A 172 3.03 -1.84 10.57
N ALA A 173 2.18 -2.44 9.74
CA ALA A 173 0.96 -1.82 9.23
C ALA A 173 -0.06 -1.59 10.35
N PHE A 174 -0.24 -2.53 11.27
CA PHE A 174 -1.21 -2.46 12.37
C PHE A 174 -0.48 -2.56 13.70
N ASN A 175 -0.08 -1.40 14.22
CA ASN A 175 0.77 -1.29 15.41
C ASN A 175 0.08 -0.52 16.54
N GLU A 176 0.65 -0.61 17.74
CA GLU A 176 0.07 0.01 18.95
C GLU A 176 0.23 1.53 19.02
N TYR A 177 1.16 2.11 18.25
CA TYR A 177 1.38 3.56 18.19
C TYR A 177 0.32 4.26 17.34
N ASN A 178 -0.38 3.54 16.46
CA ASN A 178 -1.45 4.13 15.66
C ASN A 178 -2.67 4.40 16.55
N LYS A 179 -3.19 5.63 16.48
CA LYS A 179 -4.47 6.00 17.13
C LYS A 179 -5.60 5.10 16.66
N TRP A 180 -5.59 4.75 15.36
CA TRP A 180 -6.56 3.87 14.72
C TRP A 180 -5.93 2.49 14.55
N LYS A 181 -5.95 1.68 15.62
CA LYS A 181 -5.24 0.38 15.67
C LYS A 181 -5.72 -0.62 14.63
N ASP A 182 -6.90 -0.40 14.10
CA ASP A 182 -7.52 -1.17 13.03
C ASP A 182 -7.34 -0.49 11.67
N GLU A 183 -6.38 0.42 11.48
CA GLU A 183 -6.09 0.98 10.17
C GLU A 183 -4.59 0.85 9.87
N ILE A 184 -4.27 0.69 8.59
CA ILE A 184 -2.88 0.73 8.11
C ILE A 184 -2.25 2.06 8.53
N ASP A 185 -1.24 1.98 9.37
CA ASP A 185 -0.33 3.07 9.72
C ASP A 185 0.71 3.22 8.60
N TYR A 186 0.33 3.97 7.55
CA TYR A 186 1.20 4.25 6.41
C TYR A 186 2.51 4.93 6.83
N PHE A 187 2.49 5.74 7.90
CA PHE A 187 3.70 6.37 8.42
C PHE A 187 4.65 5.31 8.98
N ASN A 188 4.17 4.47 9.90
CA ASN A 188 4.98 3.41 10.49
C ASN A 188 5.45 2.39 9.45
N LEU A 189 4.60 2.08 8.47
CA LEU A 189 4.96 1.19 7.37
C LEU A 189 6.12 1.79 6.54
N SER A 190 6.01 3.07 6.17
CA SER A 190 7.00 3.76 5.34
C SER A 190 8.35 3.91 6.05
N ILE A 191 8.39 4.39 7.30
CA ILE A 191 9.65 4.58 8.03
C ILE A 191 10.40 3.26 8.31
N HIS A 192 9.72 2.12 8.24
CA HIS A 192 10.31 0.81 8.50
C HIS A 192 10.61 -0.02 7.25
N LEU A 193 9.95 0.25 6.13
CA LEU A 193 10.12 -0.49 4.87
C LEU A 193 10.96 0.30 3.88
N CYS A 194 10.65 1.58 3.67
CA CYS A 194 11.32 2.39 2.65
C CYS A 194 12.84 2.48 2.83
N PRO A 195 13.41 2.64 4.05
CA PRO A 195 14.86 2.64 4.24
C PRO A 195 15.55 1.32 3.84
N LYS A 196 14.80 0.24 3.63
CA LYS A 196 15.27 -1.07 3.16
C LYS A 196 15.00 -1.28 1.67
N ASP A 197 14.90 -0.18 0.92
CA ASP A 197 14.60 -0.12 -0.50
C ASP A 197 13.19 -0.59 -0.90
N ASP A 198 12.25 -0.78 0.02
CA ASP A 198 10.85 -1.02 -0.33
C ASP A 198 10.15 0.28 -0.76
N ILE A 199 9.03 0.15 -1.48
CA ILE A 199 8.17 1.25 -1.87
C ILE A 199 6.78 0.99 -1.31
N VAL A 200 6.23 1.94 -0.57
CA VAL A 200 4.89 1.83 0.04
C VAL A 200 3.93 2.71 -0.74
N PHE A 201 2.82 2.13 -1.20
CA PHE A 201 1.79 2.86 -1.93
C PHE A 201 0.63 3.22 -1.00
N ARG A 202 0.36 4.52 -0.87
CA ARG A 202 -0.74 5.05 -0.09
C ARG A 202 -1.82 5.57 -1.03
N TRP A 203 -3.04 5.06 -0.86
CA TRP A 203 -4.22 5.65 -1.49
C TRP A 203 -4.89 6.62 -0.51
N GLY A 204 -5.29 7.78 -0.98
CA GLY A 204 -6.10 8.73 -0.25
C GLY A 204 -7.18 9.33 -1.14
N ASP A 205 -8.36 9.55 -0.58
CA ASP A 205 -9.45 10.19 -1.31
C ASP A 205 -10.28 11.11 -0.42
N SER A 206 -10.94 12.05 -1.08
CA SER A 206 -11.99 12.90 -0.56
C SER A 206 -13.22 12.78 -1.47
N LEU A 207 -14.20 13.69 -1.33
CA LEU A 207 -15.42 13.62 -2.15
C LEU A 207 -15.10 13.73 -3.65
N GLU A 208 -14.22 14.64 -4.04
CA GLU A 208 -13.96 15.04 -5.44
C GLU A 208 -12.48 14.97 -5.82
N GLU A 209 -11.63 14.52 -4.90
CA GLU A 209 -10.18 14.40 -5.08
C GLU A 209 -9.73 13.00 -4.69
N ALA A 210 -8.65 12.54 -5.31
CA ALA A 210 -7.98 11.30 -4.94
C ALA A 210 -6.50 11.35 -5.30
N GLU A 211 -5.72 10.53 -4.61
CA GLU A 211 -4.27 10.46 -4.73
C GLU A 211 -3.84 8.99 -4.59
N ILE A 212 -2.88 8.58 -5.41
CA ILE A 212 -1.97 7.50 -5.05
C ILE A 212 -0.56 8.05 -4.92
N ALA A 213 0.10 7.77 -3.79
CA ALA A 213 1.47 8.16 -3.55
C ALA A 213 2.35 6.93 -3.35
N ALA A 214 3.48 6.88 -4.03
CA ALA A 214 4.56 5.93 -3.84
C ALA A 214 5.62 6.57 -2.96
N ILE A 215 5.79 6.08 -1.73
CA ILE A 215 6.77 6.57 -0.76
C ILE A 215 7.97 5.64 -0.76
N PHE A 216 9.17 6.20 -0.86
CA PHE A 216 10.40 5.44 -1.05
C PHE A 216 11.61 6.15 -0.46
N LYS A 217 12.75 5.45 -0.39
CA LYS A 217 14.02 6.03 0.06
C LYS A 217 14.51 7.09 -0.93
N GLY A 218 14.96 8.25 -0.45
CA GLY A 218 15.32 9.38 -1.32
C GLY A 218 16.34 9.08 -2.42
N ASP A 219 17.23 8.09 -2.26
CA ASP A 219 18.17 7.68 -3.30
C ASP A 219 17.49 7.09 -4.56
N ILE A 220 16.23 6.65 -4.46
CA ILE A 220 15.45 6.22 -5.62
C ILE A 220 15.02 7.45 -6.45
N LEU A 221 14.94 8.64 -5.85
CA LEU A 221 14.52 9.85 -6.54
C LEU A 221 15.51 10.31 -7.60
N THR A 222 16.81 10.16 -7.34
CA THR A 222 17.84 10.46 -8.36
C THR A 222 17.68 9.57 -9.59
N LEU A 223 17.17 8.34 -9.44
CA LEU A 223 16.82 7.49 -10.56
C LEU A 223 15.61 8.03 -11.32
N LEU A 224 14.58 8.55 -10.64
CA LEU A 224 13.36 9.08 -11.28
C LEU A 224 13.58 10.41 -12.01
N ASN A 225 14.56 11.20 -11.55
CA ASN A 225 14.91 12.50 -12.14
C ASN A 225 15.98 12.42 -13.25
N SER A 226 16.67 11.28 -13.41
CA SER A 226 17.61 11.01 -14.51
C SER A 226 16.92 10.47 -15.75
#